data_AF-A0A2T9VFW3-F1
#
_entry.id   AF-A0A2T9VFW3-F1
#
_cell.length_a   1.000
_cell.length_b   1.000
_cell.length_c   1.000
_cell.angle_alpha   90.00
_cell.angle_beta   90.00
_cell.angle_gamma   90.00
#
_symmetry.space_group_name_H-M   'P 1'
#
loop_
_entity.id
_entity.type
_entity.pdbx_description
1 polymer ?
#
loop_
_entity_poly.entity_id
_entity_poly.type
_entity_poly.pdbx_seq_one_letter_code
_entity_poly.pdbx_strand_id
1 'polypeptide(L)'
;MNTVALMREVYPVGFPLMSAIFGGIVGSFLGVVAERVPGMVMEEEGSGNLLFPASHCPVCQHRLSAWENIPLVSWLVLGGRCRRCRTAIPLRIFLIELFSALFCGITAWCAPDIPSLIAVWLLAAFLLPLAMIDWRHQLLPDCLTQPLLWAGLLFHAFGYSLALRDALFGAVAGYLSLWLLYWAFRLFTGREGLGYGDFKLLAALGAWCGWQALPAIQLAAALSGIAGYFALNSLNKNNLTISFGPYLSFAGIVVFIGQQFASIF
;
A
#
# COMPACT_ATOMS: atom_id res chain seq x y z
N MET A 1 -14.12 -26.20 11.36
CA MET A 1 -13.34 -25.84 10.15
C MET A 1 -13.67 -24.41 9.80
N ASN A 2 -12.68 -23.53 9.70
CA ASN A 2 -12.91 -22.16 9.25
C ASN A 2 -13.35 -22.17 7.78
N THR A 3 -14.20 -21.21 7.39
CA THR A 3 -14.74 -21.11 6.02
C THR A 3 -13.65 -21.06 4.95
N VAL A 4 -12.51 -20.41 5.24
CA VAL A 4 -11.33 -20.41 4.36
C VAL A 4 -10.74 -21.80 4.18
N ALA A 5 -10.59 -22.56 5.28
CA ALA A 5 -10.07 -23.92 5.21
C ALA A 5 -10.99 -24.83 4.38
N LEU A 6 -12.31 -24.69 4.55
CA LEU A 6 -13.29 -25.43 3.75
C LEU A 6 -13.24 -25.01 2.27
N MET A 7 -13.14 -23.72 1.96
CA MET A 7 -12.98 -23.25 0.57
C MET A 7 -11.67 -23.72 -0.06
N ARG A 8 -10.58 -23.79 0.71
CA ARG A 8 -9.28 -24.30 0.27
C ARG A 8 -9.32 -25.81 0.03
N GLU A 9 -9.99 -26.58 0.88
CA GLU A 9 -10.12 -28.02 0.71
C GLU A 9 -11.02 -28.38 -0.47
N VAL A 10 -12.14 -27.67 -0.65
CA VAL A 10 -13.10 -27.95 -1.73
C VAL A 10 -12.62 -27.39 -3.07
N TYR A 11 -11.99 -26.21 -3.08
CA TYR A 11 -11.52 -25.52 -4.28
C TYR A 11 -10.07 -25.04 -4.14
N PRO A 12 -9.09 -25.97 -4.05
CA PRO A 12 -7.70 -25.62 -3.76
C PRO A 12 -7.12 -24.64 -4.77
N VAL A 13 -7.45 -24.79 -6.05
CA VAL A 13 -6.97 -23.89 -7.11
C VAL A 13 -7.95 -22.75 -7.39
N GLY A 14 -9.25 -23.01 -7.29
CA GLY A 14 -10.29 -22.04 -7.67
C GLY A 14 -10.30 -20.79 -6.79
N PHE A 15 -10.25 -20.95 -5.48
CA PHE A 15 -10.33 -19.83 -4.54
C PHE A 15 -9.13 -18.86 -4.63
N PRO A 16 -7.87 -19.33 -4.64
CA PRO A 16 -6.70 -18.46 -4.88
C PRO A 16 -6.74 -17.78 -6.26
N LEU A 17 -7.18 -18.48 -7.30
CA LEU A 17 -7.27 -17.91 -8.65
C LEU A 17 -8.30 -16.77 -8.70
N MET A 18 -9.49 -16.97 -8.14
CA MET A 18 -10.50 -15.92 -8.03
C MET A 18 -9.98 -14.72 -7.22
N SER A 19 -9.25 -15.00 -6.14
CA SER A 19 -8.61 -13.96 -5.32
C SER A 19 -7.54 -13.20 -6.10
N ALA A 20 -6.78 -13.86 -6.96
CA ALA A 20 -5.80 -13.21 -7.83
C ALA A 20 -6.46 -12.33 -8.90
N ILE A 21 -7.56 -12.77 -9.50
CA ILE A 21 -8.34 -11.96 -10.45
C ILE A 21 -8.88 -10.72 -9.74
N PHE A 22 -9.45 -10.88 -8.55
CA PHE A 22 -9.90 -9.75 -7.72
C PHE A 22 -8.75 -8.80 -7.39
N GLY A 23 -7.60 -9.32 -6.98
CA GLY A 23 -6.39 -8.55 -6.73
C GLY A 23 -5.91 -7.76 -7.94
N GLY A 24 -5.99 -8.31 -9.14
CA GLY A 24 -5.66 -7.59 -10.38
C GLY A 24 -6.61 -6.43 -10.65
N ILE A 25 -7.93 -6.61 -10.45
CA ILE A 25 -8.94 -5.56 -10.59
C ILE A 25 -8.70 -4.43 -9.59
N VAL A 26 -8.52 -4.79 -8.32
CA VAL A 26 -8.21 -3.83 -7.26
C VAL A 26 -6.89 -3.12 -7.57
N GLY A 27 -5.83 -3.85 -7.94
CA GLY A 27 -4.54 -3.29 -8.29
C GLY A 27 -4.60 -2.27 -9.43
N SER A 28 -5.42 -2.53 -10.46
CA SER A 28 -5.64 -1.57 -11.55
C SER A 28 -6.26 -0.26 -11.05
N PHE A 29 -7.26 -0.35 -10.16
CA PHE A 29 -7.84 0.83 -9.51
C PHE A 29 -6.83 1.54 -8.59
N LEU A 30 -6.03 0.81 -7.81
CA LEU A 30 -4.99 1.40 -6.95
C LEU A 30 -3.92 2.15 -7.75
N GLY A 31 -3.58 1.67 -8.96
CA GLY A 31 -2.72 2.40 -9.88
C GLY A 31 -3.29 3.77 -10.26
N VAL A 32 -4.61 3.86 -10.50
CA VAL A 32 -5.31 5.13 -10.76
C VAL A 32 -5.29 6.04 -9.53
N VAL A 33 -5.52 5.49 -8.33
CA VAL A 33 -5.44 6.23 -7.06
C VAL A 33 -4.04 6.84 -6.90
N ALA A 34 -3.00 6.04 -7.07
CA ALA A 34 -1.61 6.48 -6.94
C ALA A 34 -1.21 7.56 -7.97
N GLU A 35 -1.87 7.59 -9.13
CA GLU A 35 -1.59 8.58 -10.18
C GLU A 35 -2.39 9.87 -10.04
N ARG A 36 -3.64 9.80 -9.55
CA ARG A 36 -4.56 10.96 -9.55
C ARG A 36 -4.65 11.69 -8.22
N VAL A 37 -4.52 11.00 -7.09
CA VAL A 37 -4.63 11.63 -5.76
C VAL A 37 -3.61 12.75 -5.54
N PRO A 38 -2.33 12.64 -5.96
CA PRO A 38 -1.35 13.71 -5.72
C PRO A 38 -1.78 15.03 -6.35
N GLY A 39 -2.21 15.01 -7.62
CA GLY A 39 -2.67 16.22 -8.32
C GLY A 39 -3.92 16.84 -7.69
N MET A 40 -4.83 16.03 -7.13
CA MET A 40 -6.01 16.53 -6.41
C MET A 40 -5.63 17.23 -5.11
N VAL A 41 -4.67 16.68 -4.37
CA VAL A 41 -4.24 17.20 -3.06
C VAL A 41 -3.36 18.44 -3.22
N MET A 42 -2.58 18.50 -4.30
CA MET A 42 -1.74 19.64 -4.64
C MET A 42 -2.51 20.76 -5.37
N GLU A 43 -3.83 20.62 -5.52
CA GLU A 43 -4.74 21.56 -6.20
C GLU A 43 -4.24 21.93 -7.62
N GLU A 44 -3.68 20.95 -8.35
CA GLU A 44 -3.20 21.19 -9.71
C GLU A 44 -4.37 21.51 -10.63
N GLU A 45 -4.24 22.58 -11.43
CA GLU A 45 -5.26 22.97 -12.41
C GLU A 45 -5.53 21.83 -13.40
N GLY A 46 -6.80 21.43 -13.50
CA GLY A 46 -7.21 20.30 -14.35
C GLY A 46 -7.11 18.93 -13.68
N SER A 47 -6.78 18.86 -12.39
CA SER A 47 -6.95 17.64 -11.60
C SER A 47 -8.44 17.24 -11.58
N GLY A 48 -8.77 16.17 -12.31
CA GLY A 48 -10.12 15.60 -12.31
C GLY A 48 -10.44 14.91 -10.98
N ASN A 49 -11.53 14.15 -10.97
CA ASN A 49 -11.89 13.26 -9.86
C ASN A 49 -11.29 11.85 -10.04
N LEU A 50 -11.38 11.00 -9.01
CA LEU A 50 -10.87 9.62 -9.08
C LEU A 50 -11.54 8.84 -10.22
N LEU A 51 -12.83 9.07 -10.45
CA LEU A 51 -13.63 8.38 -11.46
C LEU A 51 -13.60 9.06 -12.84
N PHE A 52 -13.34 10.36 -12.90
CA PHE A 52 -13.46 11.16 -14.12
C PHE A 52 -12.24 12.07 -14.32
N PRO A 53 -11.65 12.14 -15.52
CA PRO A 53 -12.09 11.52 -16.77
C PRO A 53 -11.87 10.00 -16.79
N ALA A 54 -12.53 9.31 -17.73
CA ALA A 54 -12.27 7.88 -17.96
C ALA A 54 -10.79 7.65 -18.36
N SER A 55 -10.30 6.41 -18.18
CA SER A 55 -8.95 6.03 -18.62
C SER A 55 -8.75 6.36 -20.10
N HIS A 56 -7.67 7.07 -20.41
CA HIS A 56 -7.35 7.51 -21.75
C HIS A 56 -5.83 7.47 -21.99
N CYS A 57 -5.43 7.43 -23.25
CA CYS A 57 -4.02 7.56 -23.60
C CYS A 57 -3.56 9.01 -23.42
N PRO A 58 -2.43 9.28 -22.72
CA PRO A 58 -1.97 10.64 -22.47
C PRO A 58 -1.52 11.36 -23.75
N VAL A 59 -1.09 10.62 -24.79
CA VAL A 59 -0.58 11.20 -26.05
C VAL A 59 -1.69 11.45 -27.05
N CYS A 60 -2.51 10.44 -27.36
CA CYS A 60 -3.54 10.58 -28.41
C CYS A 60 -4.95 10.84 -27.87
N GLN A 61 -5.12 10.91 -26.54
CA GLN A 61 -6.42 11.13 -25.89
C GLN A 61 -7.49 10.09 -26.28
N HIS A 62 -7.07 8.94 -26.81
CA HIS A 62 -7.96 7.81 -27.10
C HIS A 62 -8.56 7.29 -25.80
N ARG A 63 -9.89 7.31 -25.72
CA ARG A 63 -10.63 6.73 -24.60
C ARG A 63 -10.53 5.21 -24.64
N LEU A 64 -10.01 4.62 -23.58
CA LEU A 64 -9.83 3.17 -23.46
C LEU A 64 -11.20 2.49 -23.34
N SER A 65 -11.43 1.48 -24.17
CA SER A 65 -12.60 0.61 -24.09
C SER A 65 -12.47 -0.41 -22.95
N ALA A 66 -13.59 -1.03 -22.54
CA ALA A 66 -13.62 -1.93 -21.37
C ALA A 66 -12.59 -3.07 -21.45
N TRP A 67 -12.38 -3.68 -22.61
CA TRP A 67 -11.40 -4.75 -22.76
C TRP A 67 -9.94 -4.25 -22.72
N GLU A 68 -9.68 -2.99 -23.09
CA GLU A 68 -8.36 -2.36 -22.96
C GLU A 68 -8.00 -2.05 -21.50
N ASN A 69 -8.99 -2.12 -20.59
CA ASN A 69 -8.82 -1.95 -19.15
C ASN A 69 -8.81 -3.29 -18.37
N ILE A 70 -8.82 -4.45 -19.04
CA ILE A 70 -8.73 -5.74 -18.34
C ILE A 70 -7.31 -5.88 -17.77
N PRO A 71 -7.14 -5.96 -16.43
CA PRO A 71 -5.83 -6.00 -15.79
C PRO A 71 -4.97 -7.14 -16.33
N LEU A 72 -3.67 -6.91 -16.50
CA LEU A 72 -2.65 -7.82 -17.05
C LEU A 72 -2.86 -8.24 -18.51
N VAL A 73 -4.06 -8.70 -18.84
CA VAL A 73 -4.41 -9.25 -20.15
C VAL A 73 -4.33 -8.18 -21.22
N SER A 74 -4.89 -6.99 -20.98
CA SER A 74 -4.89 -5.93 -21.99
C SER A 74 -3.48 -5.50 -22.34
N TRP A 75 -2.59 -5.37 -21.35
CA TRP A 75 -1.20 -4.99 -21.56
C TRP A 75 -0.45 -6.04 -22.40
N LEU A 76 -0.62 -7.33 -22.09
CA LEU A 76 0.01 -8.44 -22.82
C LEU A 76 -0.49 -8.50 -24.27
N VAL A 77 -1.81 -8.43 -24.48
CA VAL A 77 -2.43 -8.49 -25.83
C VAL A 77 -2.02 -7.28 -26.68
N LEU A 78 -1.93 -6.10 -26.08
CA LEU A 78 -1.50 -4.88 -26.76
C LEU A 78 0.03 -4.78 -26.95
N GLY A 79 0.79 -5.71 -26.37
CA GLY A 79 2.26 -5.68 -26.37
C GLY A 79 2.82 -4.45 -25.66
N GLY A 80 2.15 -3.99 -24.60
CA GLY A 80 2.54 -2.81 -23.82
C GLY A 80 2.46 -1.49 -24.60
N ARG A 81 1.60 -1.38 -25.61
CA ARG A 81 1.48 -0.18 -26.45
C ARG A 81 0.03 0.23 -26.66
N CYS A 82 -0.23 1.53 -26.77
CA CYS A 82 -1.56 2.03 -27.09
C CYS A 82 -2.05 1.47 -28.45
N ARG A 83 -3.30 1.02 -28.51
CA ARG A 83 -3.92 0.47 -29.73
C ARG A 83 -3.88 1.44 -30.92
N ARG A 84 -4.02 2.74 -30.66
CA ARG A 84 -4.18 3.78 -31.70
C ARG A 84 -2.86 4.44 -32.09
N CYS A 85 -2.12 5.00 -31.12
CA CYS A 85 -0.88 5.74 -31.39
C CYS A 85 0.41 4.94 -31.15
N ARG A 86 0.33 3.69 -30.69
CA ARG A 86 1.48 2.82 -30.40
C ARG A 86 2.48 3.34 -29.36
N THR A 87 2.17 4.44 -28.66
CA THR A 87 2.95 4.90 -27.50
C THR A 87 3.02 3.81 -26.45
N ALA A 88 4.18 3.65 -25.81
CA ALA A 88 4.39 2.66 -24.77
C ALA A 88 3.50 2.93 -23.54
N ILE A 89 2.86 1.88 -23.03
CA ILE A 89 2.11 1.88 -21.77
C ILE A 89 3.13 1.59 -20.66
N PRO A 90 3.24 2.46 -19.63
CA PRO A 90 4.22 2.30 -18.56
C PRO A 90 4.19 0.90 -17.91
N LEU A 91 5.33 0.22 -17.84
CA LEU A 91 5.47 -1.10 -17.21
C LEU A 91 5.04 -1.09 -15.74
N ARG A 92 5.14 0.06 -15.06
CA ARG A 92 4.67 0.22 -13.66
C ARG A 92 3.21 -0.23 -13.48
N ILE A 93 2.33 0.04 -14.44
CA ILE A 93 0.90 -0.28 -14.34
C ILE A 93 0.73 -1.80 -14.30
N PHE A 94 1.38 -2.50 -15.24
CA PHE A 94 1.40 -3.95 -15.29
C PHE A 94 1.97 -4.56 -14.00
N LEU A 95 3.05 -3.99 -13.46
CA LEU A 95 3.67 -4.49 -12.23
C LEU A 95 2.76 -4.34 -11.00
N ILE A 96 2.00 -3.25 -10.89
CA ILE A 96 1.05 -3.04 -9.78
C ILE A 96 -0.09 -4.05 -9.85
N GLU A 97 -0.65 -4.24 -11.04
CA GLU A 97 -1.70 -5.24 -11.28
C GLU A 97 -1.19 -6.64 -10.96
N LEU A 98 0.04 -6.97 -11.38
CA LEU A 98 0.64 -8.28 -11.18
C LEU A 98 0.93 -8.52 -9.71
N PHE A 99 1.54 -7.54 -9.04
CA PHE A 99 1.83 -7.61 -7.62
C PHE A 99 0.56 -7.78 -6.80
N SER A 100 -0.49 -7.01 -7.09
CA SER A 100 -1.76 -7.09 -6.38
C SER A 100 -2.47 -8.42 -6.61
N ALA A 101 -2.44 -8.94 -7.84
CA ALA A 101 -2.98 -10.25 -8.18
C ALA A 101 -2.25 -11.38 -7.45
N LEU A 102 -0.91 -11.39 -7.51
CA LEU A 102 -0.10 -12.40 -6.82
C LEU A 102 -0.28 -12.31 -5.30
N PHE A 103 -0.27 -11.09 -4.74
CA PHE A 103 -0.45 -10.86 -3.32
C PHE A 103 -1.79 -11.42 -2.82
N CYS A 104 -2.90 -11.12 -3.51
CA CYS A 104 -4.22 -11.62 -3.13
C CYS A 104 -4.34 -13.15 -3.31
N GLY A 105 -3.76 -13.71 -4.37
CA GLY A 105 -3.73 -15.16 -4.59
C GLY A 105 -2.93 -15.92 -3.53
N ILE A 106 -1.73 -15.45 -3.21
CA ILE A 106 -0.84 -16.07 -2.21
C ILE A 106 -1.44 -15.95 -0.81
N THR A 107 -1.97 -14.79 -0.44
CA THR A 107 -2.59 -14.61 0.89
C THR A 107 -3.86 -15.44 1.03
N ALA A 108 -4.67 -15.61 -0.02
CA ALA A 108 -5.80 -16.55 -0.01
C ALA A 108 -5.36 -18.00 0.20
N TRP A 109 -4.20 -18.39 -0.35
CA TRP A 109 -3.63 -19.71 -0.15
C TRP A 109 -3.15 -19.94 1.30
N CYS A 110 -2.69 -18.90 1.99
CA CYS A 110 -2.06 -19.05 3.31
C CYS A 110 -2.93 -18.59 4.49
N ALA A 111 -3.98 -17.79 4.27
CA ALA A 111 -4.72 -17.16 5.36
C ALA A 111 -5.44 -18.15 6.31
N PRO A 112 -5.53 -17.84 7.61
CA PRO A 112 -6.20 -18.70 8.59
C PRO A 112 -7.73 -18.63 8.54
N ASP A 113 -8.27 -17.44 8.29
CA ASP A 113 -9.70 -17.12 8.34
C ASP A 113 -10.04 -15.92 7.43
N ILE A 114 -11.35 -15.71 7.18
CA ILE A 114 -11.86 -14.66 6.28
C ILE A 114 -11.56 -13.26 6.84
N PRO A 115 -11.87 -12.93 8.12
CA PRO A 115 -11.50 -11.63 8.69
C PRO A 115 -10.03 -11.27 8.51
N SER A 116 -9.10 -12.18 8.81
CA SER A 116 -7.66 -11.99 8.62
C SER A 116 -7.29 -11.71 7.16
N LEU A 117 -7.89 -12.46 6.22
CA LEU A 117 -7.66 -12.26 4.78
C LEU A 117 -8.13 -10.88 4.32
N ILE A 118 -9.35 -10.49 4.68
CA ILE A 118 -9.92 -9.19 4.32
C ILE A 118 -9.10 -8.05 4.95
N ALA A 119 -8.66 -8.21 6.20
CA ALA A 119 -7.82 -7.24 6.90
C ALA A 119 -6.50 -7.00 6.17
N VAL A 120 -5.81 -8.08 5.78
CA VAL A 120 -4.55 -8.01 5.03
C VAL A 120 -4.75 -7.35 3.66
N TRP A 121 -5.83 -7.69 2.95
CA TRP A 121 -6.15 -7.06 1.66
C TRP A 121 -6.49 -5.58 1.79
N LEU A 122 -7.26 -5.21 2.81
CA LEU A 122 -7.62 -3.82 3.08
C LEU A 122 -6.36 -3.00 3.42
N LEU A 123 -5.53 -3.48 4.34
CA LEU A 123 -4.28 -2.84 4.70
C LEU A 123 -3.37 -2.66 3.47
N ALA A 124 -3.18 -3.71 2.67
CA ALA A 124 -2.39 -3.64 1.44
C ALA A 124 -2.97 -2.66 0.42
N ALA A 125 -4.30 -2.55 0.30
CA ALA A 125 -4.96 -1.66 -0.65
C ALA A 125 -4.71 -0.18 -0.34
N PHE A 126 -4.48 0.20 0.92
CA PHE A 126 -4.08 1.57 1.27
C PHE A 126 -2.55 1.75 1.23
N LEU A 127 -1.78 0.78 1.72
CA LEU A 127 -0.33 0.88 1.78
C LEU A 127 0.34 0.94 0.41
N LEU A 128 -0.18 0.20 -0.57
CA LEU A 128 0.38 0.18 -1.93
C LEU A 128 0.34 1.56 -2.62
N PRO A 129 -0.80 2.26 -2.73
CA PRO A 129 -0.82 3.61 -3.29
C PRO A 129 -0.07 4.62 -2.42
N LEU A 130 -0.09 4.50 -1.08
CA LEU A 130 0.68 5.39 -0.19
C LEU A 130 2.19 5.27 -0.45
N ALA A 131 2.73 4.05 -0.52
CA ALA A 131 4.13 3.82 -0.85
C ALA A 131 4.49 4.36 -2.23
N MET A 132 3.63 4.17 -3.22
CA MET A 132 3.85 4.67 -4.58
C MET A 132 3.84 6.19 -4.68
N ILE A 133 2.89 6.85 -4.01
CA ILE A 133 2.80 8.31 -4.00
C ILE A 133 4.02 8.88 -3.29
N ASP A 134 4.40 8.33 -2.13
CA ASP A 134 5.55 8.81 -1.37
C ASP A 134 6.87 8.62 -2.11
N TRP A 135 7.03 7.50 -2.82
CA TRP A 135 8.21 7.26 -3.67
C TRP A 135 8.37 8.31 -4.78
N ARG A 136 7.26 8.85 -5.32
CA ARG A 136 7.29 9.79 -6.46
C ARG A 136 7.21 11.25 -6.06
N HIS A 137 6.44 11.55 -5.02
CA HIS A 137 6.07 12.91 -4.63
C HIS A 137 6.45 13.25 -3.18
N GLN A 138 6.99 12.30 -2.41
CA GLN A 138 7.36 12.50 -0.99
C GLN A 138 6.18 13.05 -0.16
N LEU A 139 4.99 12.56 -0.47
CA LEU A 139 3.74 13.04 0.08
C LEU A 139 2.89 11.84 0.50
N LEU A 140 2.31 11.92 1.69
CA LEU A 140 1.37 10.92 2.21
C LEU A 140 0.02 11.61 2.44
N PRO A 141 -0.93 11.47 1.50
CA PRO A 141 -2.22 12.16 1.57
C PRO A 141 -3.05 11.78 2.79
N ASP A 142 -3.64 12.78 3.44
CA ASP A 142 -4.56 12.59 4.57
C ASP A 142 -5.82 11.83 4.17
N CYS A 143 -6.28 11.99 2.93
CA CYS A 143 -7.41 11.25 2.37
C CYS A 143 -7.16 9.74 2.24
N LEU A 144 -5.91 9.27 2.40
CA LEU A 144 -5.56 7.85 2.43
C LEU A 144 -5.09 7.41 3.83
N THR A 145 -4.27 8.21 4.52
CA THR A 145 -3.74 7.86 5.84
C THR A 145 -4.81 7.87 6.93
N GLN A 146 -5.74 8.84 6.92
CA GLN A 146 -6.78 8.91 7.94
C GLN A 146 -7.79 7.76 7.82
N PRO A 147 -8.34 7.44 6.63
CA PRO A 147 -9.22 6.27 6.49
C PRO A 147 -8.51 4.96 6.88
N LEU A 148 -7.22 4.83 6.58
CA LEU A 148 -6.44 3.66 6.99
C LEU A 148 -6.38 3.51 8.52
N LEU A 149 -6.13 4.61 9.25
CA LEU A 149 -6.11 4.62 10.71
C LEU A 149 -7.47 4.21 11.27
N TRP A 150 -8.55 4.83 10.80
CA TRP A 150 -9.90 4.54 11.26
C TRP A 150 -10.34 3.10 10.94
N ALA A 151 -9.97 2.58 9.76
CA ALA A 151 -10.25 1.21 9.39
C ALA A 151 -9.58 0.21 10.36
N GLY A 152 -8.35 0.47 10.79
CA GLY A 152 -7.65 -0.38 11.78
C GLY A 152 -8.33 -0.37 13.15
N LEU A 153 -8.72 0.81 13.64
CA LEU A 153 -9.47 0.92 14.90
C LEU A 153 -10.83 0.21 14.83
N LEU A 154 -11.55 0.38 13.72
CA LEU A 154 -12.84 -0.26 13.50
C LEU A 154 -12.72 -1.79 13.40
N PHE A 155 -11.68 -2.28 12.73
CA PHE A 155 -11.39 -3.71 12.65
C PHE A 155 -11.24 -4.33 14.05
N HIS A 156 -10.48 -3.71 14.94
CA HIS A 156 -10.33 -4.21 16.31
C HIS A 156 -11.53 -3.92 17.22
N ALA A 157 -12.36 -2.92 16.90
CA ALA A 157 -13.60 -2.67 17.63
C ALA A 157 -14.62 -3.82 17.50
N PHE A 158 -14.57 -4.56 16.39
CA PHE A 158 -15.37 -5.78 16.20
C PHE A 158 -14.76 -7.03 16.86
N GLY A 159 -13.63 -6.90 17.55
CA GLY A 159 -13.04 -7.98 18.36
C GLY A 159 -12.29 -9.05 17.55
N TYR A 160 -11.82 -8.74 16.34
CA TYR A 160 -11.22 -9.74 15.45
C TYR A 160 -9.81 -10.20 15.83
N SER A 161 -8.96 -9.33 16.39
CA SER A 161 -7.55 -9.69 16.63
C SER A 161 -6.97 -9.11 17.91
N LEU A 162 -6.86 -7.79 18.03
CA LEU A 162 -6.27 -7.12 19.21
C LEU A 162 -7.36 -6.46 20.06
N ALA A 163 -7.06 -6.23 21.34
CA ALA A 163 -7.91 -5.39 22.16
C ALA A 163 -7.91 -3.95 21.59
N LEU A 164 -9.10 -3.34 21.50
CA LEU A 164 -9.24 -1.96 20.99
C LEU A 164 -8.33 -0.96 21.72
N ARG A 165 -8.05 -1.20 23.01
CA ARG A 165 -7.11 -0.40 23.80
C ARG A 165 -5.70 -0.43 23.22
N ASP A 166 -5.20 -1.61 22.83
CA ASP A 166 -3.86 -1.75 22.26
C ASP A 166 -3.76 -1.09 20.88
N ALA A 167 -4.83 -1.17 20.07
CA ALA A 167 -4.92 -0.48 18.79
C ALA A 167 -4.95 1.05 18.97
N LEU A 168 -5.74 1.56 19.92
CA LEU A 168 -5.83 2.99 20.24
C LEU A 168 -4.47 3.53 20.71
N PHE A 169 -3.85 2.87 21.69
CA PHE A 169 -2.52 3.25 22.17
C PHE A 169 -1.46 3.03 21.10
N GLY A 170 -1.64 2.07 20.19
CA GLY A 170 -0.81 1.92 18.99
C GLY A 170 -0.87 3.14 18.10
N ALA A 171 -2.06 3.67 17.83
CA ALA A 171 -2.22 4.88 17.04
C ALA A 171 -1.56 6.11 17.70
N VAL A 172 -1.83 6.30 19.01
CA VAL A 172 -1.25 7.40 19.79
C VAL A 172 0.27 7.29 19.86
N ALA A 173 0.79 6.12 20.22
CA ALA A 173 2.23 5.89 20.34
C ALA A 173 2.94 5.99 18.99
N GLY A 174 2.33 5.50 17.90
CA GLY A 174 2.89 5.59 16.55
C GLY A 174 3.02 7.03 16.07
N TYR A 175 2.03 7.89 16.35
CA TYR A 175 2.14 9.32 16.04
C TYR A 175 3.21 9.99 16.90
N LEU A 176 3.12 9.80 18.23
CA LEU A 176 3.99 10.50 19.19
C LEU A 176 5.45 10.05 19.08
N SER A 177 5.74 8.80 18.73
CA SER A 177 7.11 8.29 18.66
C SER A 177 7.93 9.02 17.60
N LEU A 178 7.41 9.14 16.38
CA LEU A 178 8.10 9.86 15.30
C LEU A 178 8.02 11.38 15.49
N TRP A 179 6.93 11.89 16.06
CA TRP A 179 6.80 13.31 16.37
C TRP A 179 7.85 13.78 17.40
N LEU A 180 8.04 13.01 18.48
CA LEU A 180 9.08 13.29 19.49
C LEU A 180 10.48 13.18 18.89
N LEU A 181 10.72 12.16 18.07
CA LEU A 181 12.00 11.98 17.38
C LEU A 181 12.30 13.14 16.43
N TYR A 182 11.29 13.61 15.68
CA TYR A 182 11.40 14.77 14.81
C TYR A 182 11.77 16.04 15.59
N TRP A 183 11.07 16.34 16.69
CA TRP A 183 11.36 17.54 17.48
C TRP A 183 12.73 17.47 18.16
N ALA A 184 13.10 16.32 18.72
CA ALA A 184 14.43 16.11 19.27
C ALA A 184 15.50 16.38 18.20
N PHE A 185 15.37 15.75 17.03
CA PHE A 185 16.31 15.93 15.92
C PHE A 185 16.38 17.40 15.45
N ARG A 186 15.22 18.06 15.30
CA ARG A 186 15.13 19.46 14.89
C ARG A 186 15.79 20.40 15.89
N LEU A 187 15.61 20.17 17.19
CA LEU A 187 16.23 20.96 18.26
C LEU A 187 17.75 20.80 18.28
N PHE A 188 18.27 19.59 18.05
CA PHE A 188 19.72 19.35 18.06
C PHE A 188 20.44 19.78 16.78
N THR A 189 19.79 19.64 15.62
CA THR A 189 20.45 19.84 14.32
C THR A 189 20.03 21.12 13.60
N GLY A 190 18.90 21.71 14.01
CA GLY A 190 18.27 22.83 13.29
C GLY A 190 17.70 22.47 11.92
N ARG A 191 17.70 21.18 11.54
CA ARG A 191 17.26 20.69 10.23
C ARG A 191 15.99 19.86 10.35
N GLU A 192 15.21 19.85 9.28
CA GLU A 192 14.06 18.97 9.14
C GLU A 192 14.54 17.61 8.60
N GLY A 193 14.29 16.54 9.35
CA GLY A 193 14.80 15.21 9.04
C GLY A 193 13.75 14.19 8.58
N LEU A 194 12.49 14.37 8.95
CA LEU A 194 11.41 13.40 8.71
C LEU A 194 10.12 14.11 8.29
N GLY A 195 9.36 13.50 7.37
CA GLY A 195 8.11 14.07 6.88
C GLY A 195 6.97 13.90 7.88
N TYR A 196 6.11 14.92 7.99
CA TYR A 196 4.91 14.84 8.85
C TYR A 196 3.94 13.72 8.44
N GLY A 197 3.97 13.32 7.17
CA GLY A 197 3.20 12.20 6.66
C GLY A 197 3.57 10.87 7.31
N ASP A 198 4.86 10.67 7.63
CA ASP A 198 5.35 9.44 8.24
C ASP A 198 4.75 9.22 9.64
N PHE A 199 4.48 10.30 10.38
CA PHE A 199 3.87 10.22 11.71
C PHE A 199 2.45 9.67 11.60
N LYS A 200 1.70 10.13 10.59
CA LYS A 200 0.32 9.69 10.33
C LYS A 200 0.30 8.25 9.84
N LEU A 201 1.23 7.87 8.98
CA LEU A 201 1.35 6.50 8.51
C LEU A 201 1.72 5.53 9.64
N LEU A 202 2.69 5.87 10.50
CA LEU A 202 3.03 5.02 11.64
C LEU A 202 1.89 4.96 12.66
N ALA A 203 1.14 6.05 12.87
CA ALA A 203 -0.08 6.03 13.68
C ALA A 203 -1.12 5.05 13.10
N ALA A 204 -1.34 5.09 11.78
CA ALA A 204 -2.22 4.14 11.13
C ALA A 204 -1.72 2.70 11.32
N LEU A 205 -0.44 2.42 11.06
CA LEU A 205 0.15 1.09 11.30
C LEU A 205 0.05 0.64 12.75
N GLY A 206 0.18 1.56 13.71
CA GLY A 206 -0.06 1.31 15.13
C GLY A 206 -1.50 0.94 15.45
N ALA A 207 -2.48 1.54 14.77
CA ALA A 207 -3.88 1.13 14.88
C ALA A 207 -4.11 -0.32 14.40
N TRP A 208 -3.36 -0.75 13.38
CA TRP A 208 -3.48 -2.11 12.84
C TRP A 208 -2.71 -3.16 13.66
N CYS A 209 -1.47 -2.85 14.04
CA CYS A 209 -0.53 -3.84 14.62
C CYS A 209 -0.44 -3.74 16.16
N GLY A 210 -1.02 -2.72 16.78
CA GLY A 210 -0.87 -2.41 18.19
C GLY A 210 0.47 -1.74 18.54
N TRP A 211 0.56 -1.18 19.74
CA TRP A 211 1.74 -0.44 20.19
C TRP A 211 2.98 -1.33 20.37
N GLN A 212 2.80 -2.60 20.72
CA GLN A 212 3.89 -3.56 20.93
C GLN A 212 4.68 -3.83 19.65
N ALA A 213 4.03 -3.72 18.50
CA ALA A 213 4.63 -3.97 17.19
C ALA A 213 5.41 -2.76 16.64
N LEU A 214 5.16 -1.56 17.16
CA LEU A 214 5.76 -0.32 16.64
C LEU A 214 7.29 -0.32 16.61
N PRO A 215 8.02 -0.84 17.62
CA PRO A 215 9.49 -0.89 17.57
C PRO A 215 9.98 -1.80 16.44
N ALA A 216 9.33 -2.95 16.22
CA ALA A 216 9.67 -3.88 15.15
C ALA A 216 9.41 -3.26 13.77
N ILE A 217 8.29 -2.57 13.59
CA ILE A 217 7.96 -1.84 12.36
C ILE A 217 9.03 -0.78 12.06
N GLN A 218 9.36 0.06 13.05
CA GLN A 218 10.37 1.12 12.87
C GLN A 218 11.75 0.55 12.56
N LEU A 219 12.17 -0.51 13.26
CA LEU A 219 13.45 -1.16 13.00
C LEU A 219 13.51 -1.77 11.60
N ALA A 220 12.48 -2.51 11.19
CA ALA A 220 12.40 -3.11 9.87
C ALA A 220 12.37 -2.03 8.77
N ALA A 221 11.64 -0.94 8.98
CA ALA A 221 11.61 0.20 8.06
C ALA A 221 12.97 0.90 7.96
N ALA A 222 13.64 1.14 9.09
CA ALA A 222 14.97 1.75 9.12
C ALA A 222 16.02 0.87 8.41
N LEU A 223 16.05 -0.43 8.72
CA LEU A 223 17.00 -1.37 8.11
C LEU A 223 16.76 -1.52 6.61
N SER A 224 15.50 -1.65 6.18
CA SER A 224 15.16 -1.73 4.75
C SER A 224 15.44 -0.41 4.02
N GLY A 225 15.22 0.74 4.66
CA GLY A 225 15.59 2.05 4.15
C GLY A 225 17.10 2.23 3.97
N ILE A 226 17.90 1.82 4.96
CA ILE A 226 19.37 1.84 4.89
C ILE A 226 19.87 0.90 3.78
N ALA A 227 19.36 -0.32 3.72
CA ALA A 227 19.72 -1.27 2.65
C ALA A 227 19.35 -0.71 1.26
N GLY A 228 18.16 -0.10 1.15
CA GLY A 228 17.70 0.57 -0.05
C GLY A 228 18.59 1.75 -0.46
N TYR A 229 19.02 2.57 0.50
CA TYR A 229 19.97 3.66 0.27
C TYR A 229 21.26 3.16 -0.36
N PHE A 230 21.90 2.15 0.24
CA PHE A 230 23.17 1.62 -0.27
C PHE A 230 23.01 0.97 -1.64
N ALA A 231 21.92 0.24 -1.87
CA ALA A 231 21.62 -0.35 -3.18
C ALA A 231 21.45 0.71 -4.27
N LEU A 232 20.73 1.80 -3.98
CA LEU A 232 20.44 2.85 -4.95
C LEU A 232 21.62 3.80 -5.15
N ASN A 233 22.36 4.14 -4.10
CA ASN A 233 23.55 5.00 -4.19
C ASN A 233 24.69 4.30 -4.94
N SER A 234 24.78 2.97 -4.85
CA SER A 234 25.69 2.18 -5.69
C SER A 234 25.33 2.24 -7.18
N LEU A 235 24.09 2.58 -7.52
CA LEU A 235 23.58 2.63 -8.89
C LEU A 235 23.44 4.06 -9.44
N ASN A 236 23.25 5.07 -8.59
CA ASN A 236 23.05 6.46 -8.97
C ASN A 236 23.76 7.42 -7.99
N LYS A 237 24.73 8.19 -8.49
CA LYS A 237 25.58 9.12 -7.71
C LYS A 237 24.92 10.46 -7.35
N ASN A 238 23.61 10.62 -7.56
CA ASN A 238 22.91 11.86 -7.23
C ASN A 238 22.39 11.81 -5.79
N ASN A 239 22.35 12.97 -5.12
CA ASN A 239 21.76 13.16 -3.79
C ASN A 239 20.26 12.79 -3.81
N LEU A 240 19.97 11.49 -3.70
CA LEU A 240 18.62 10.96 -3.64
C LEU A 240 18.11 11.16 -2.22
N THR A 241 17.19 12.10 -2.07
CA THR A 241 16.29 12.16 -0.91
C THR A 241 15.44 10.88 -0.90
N ILE A 242 15.59 10.06 0.14
CA ILE A 242 14.87 8.79 0.25
C ILE A 242 13.52 9.04 0.91
N SER A 243 12.45 8.58 0.28
CA SER A 243 11.12 8.56 0.88
C SER A 243 11.01 7.39 1.88
N PHE A 244 10.61 7.67 3.12
CA PHE A 244 10.57 6.66 4.20
C PHE A 244 9.27 5.84 4.19
N GLY A 245 8.18 6.38 3.64
CA GLY A 245 6.85 5.77 3.59
C GLY A 245 6.79 4.39 2.93
N PRO A 246 7.50 4.10 1.81
CA PRO A 246 7.56 2.77 1.22
C PRO A 246 8.12 1.72 2.19
N TYR A 247 9.15 2.08 2.95
CA TYR A 247 9.78 1.17 3.91
C TYR A 247 8.90 0.95 5.14
N LEU A 248 8.21 1.99 5.62
CA LEU A 248 7.17 1.86 6.64
C LEU A 248 6.01 0.97 6.18
N SER A 249 5.54 1.17 4.96
CA SER A 249 4.45 0.39 4.37
C SER A 249 4.83 -1.08 4.24
N PHE A 250 6.04 -1.37 3.77
CA PHE A 250 6.56 -2.73 3.68
C PHE A 250 6.71 -3.38 5.07
N ALA A 251 7.31 -2.69 6.04
CA ALA A 251 7.45 -3.20 7.39
C ALA A 251 6.09 -3.46 8.05
N GLY A 252 5.15 -2.53 7.89
CA GLY A 252 3.80 -2.62 8.44
C GLY A 252 3.03 -3.83 7.92
N ILE A 253 3.01 -4.05 6.59
CA ILE A 253 2.30 -5.21 6.02
C ILE A 253 2.96 -6.53 6.43
N VAL A 254 4.29 -6.60 6.47
CA VAL A 254 5.01 -7.83 6.88
C VAL A 254 4.74 -8.16 8.34
N VAL A 255 4.82 -7.18 9.24
CA VAL A 255 4.54 -7.37 10.66
C VAL A 255 3.07 -7.78 10.89
N PHE A 256 2.14 -7.13 10.20
CA PHE A 256 0.71 -7.45 10.33
C PHE A 256 0.40 -8.86 9.82
N ILE A 257 0.92 -9.26 8.65
CA ILE A 257 0.80 -10.63 8.15
C ILE A 257 1.39 -11.61 9.15
N GLY A 258 2.56 -11.31 9.72
CA GLY A 258 3.17 -12.12 10.78
C GLY A 258 2.24 -12.31 11.97
N GLN A 259 1.61 -11.24 12.47
CA GLN A 259 0.67 -11.33 13.60
C GLN A 259 -0.58 -12.16 13.26
N GLN A 260 -1.17 -11.96 12.08
CA GLN A 260 -2.37 -12.68 11.70
C GLN A 260 -2.07 -14.16 11.40
N PHE A 261 -0.97 -14.46 10.71
CA PHE A 261 -0.69 -15.80 10.19
C PHE A 261 0.16 -16.65 11.14
N ALA A 262 0.85 -16.06 12.12
CA ALA A 262 1.54 -16.82 13.17
C ALA A 262 0.56 -17.57 14.10
N SER A 263 -0.72 -17.21 14.09
CA SER A 263 -1.77 -17.97 14.79
C SER A 263 -2.04 -19.38 14.22
N ILE A 264 -1.33 -19.76 13.16
CA ILE A 264 -1.43 -21.06 12.47
C ILE A 264 -0.45 -22.10 13.05
N PHE A 265 0.53 -21.70 13.86
CA PHE A 265 1.53 -22.60 14.48
C PHE A 265 1.41 -22.69 16.00
#